data_AF-A0A921ZEG4-F1
#
_entry.id   AF-A0A921ZEG4-F1
#
_cell.length_a   1.000
_cell.length_b   1.000
_cell.length_c   1.000
_cell.angle_alpha   90.00
_cell.angle_beta   90.00
_cell.angle_gamma   90.00
#
_symmetry.space_group_name_H-M   'P 1'
#
loop_
_entity.id
_entity.type
_entity.pdbx_description
1 polymer ?
#
loop_
_entity_poly.entity_id
_entity_poly.type
_entity_poly.pdbx_seq_one_letter_code
_entity_poly.pdbx_strand_id
1 'polypeptide(L)'
;MLAATAVEAELEEYSRGPSVLEREVSPGAGAGGAAAGRGRGGAPIAAFSWHPAHEARLLAVYASGMIADYTVCERVTVAWGCGGGGGGGGLVWTGAGGTLRLMRDDFYAAIRDISYVMRRRATTDYGLKSDLWQNADLADDDALSGLWHFMALSKSLVEDGCIRGSPWRHPGVRGVLRSAGEGGYRSEAVPSLLPDLPARRVTVFRSGERTRALHLCGWGWGWDNAAAGVERAEAEGTPCRAAAIAAFHLKLRAALDVLARAHEPQLRVVGLALAGLSEERLWREALAAGAPALPDAYLRALLHFLAASAPAHPAHHAAPAAQPDLSAVLNETEMRLEDRVAFACIFLSDAKLHEYVKHTCDQLVEQGDLSGILLTGTSPEGISLLQRWVEVSGDVQSAALLAARCFTPDLLKDHRVQHWLDSYRNLLDGWQLWWARCALDTEHTECPVSSCNCHCSTLDPPDRL
;
A
#
# COMPACT_ATOMS: atom_id res chain seq x y z
N MET A 1 -25.54 -14.77 -40.93
CA MET A 1 -25.08 -13.78 -39.92
C MET A 1 -26.09 -13.82 -38.78
N LEU A 2 -25.94 -14.76 -37.85
CA LEU A 2 -26.79 -14.87 -36.66
C LEU A 2 -26.07 -14.13 -35.55
N ALA A 3 -26.55 -12.94 -35.19
CA ALA A 3 -26.03 -12.17 -34.08
C ALA A 3 -26.47 -12.85 -32.77
N ALA A 4 -25.52 -13.33 -31.98
CA ALA A 4 -25.79 -13.76 -30.62
C ALA A 4 -26.13 -12.51 -29.79
N THR A 5 -27.37 -12.41 -29.33
CA THR A 5 -27.81 -11.37 -28.40
C THR A 5 -27.35 -11.74 -27.00
N ALA A 6 -26.34 -11.03 -26.48
CA ALA A 6 -25.97 -11.09 -25.07
C ALA A 6 -27.09 -10.46 -24.24
N VAL A 7 -27.54 -11.15 -23.20
CA VAL A 7 -28.60 -10.69 -22.30
C VAL A 7 -28.00 -10.37 -20.93
N GLU A 8 -28.37 -9.21 -20.40
CA GLU A 8 -27.91 -8.70 -19.10
C GLU A 8 -28.43 -9.59 -17.97
N ALA A 9 -27.57 -9.94 -17.01
CA ALA A 9 -27.99 -10.64 -15.81
C ALA A 9 -28.40 -9.60 -14.75
N GLU A 10 -29.71 -9.39 -14.56
CA GLU A 10 -30.22 -8.76 -13.35
C GLU A 10 -29.98 -9.66 -12.13
N LEU A 11 -29.74 -9.05 -10.96
CA LEU A 11 -29.59 -9.73 -9.67
C LEU A 11 -30.96 -10.29 -9.23
N GLU A 12 -31.37 -11.42 -9.79
CA GLU A 12 -32.46 -12.22 -9.23
C GLU A 12 -31.99 -12.96 -7.98
N GLU A 13 -32.73 -12.80 -6.88
CA GLU A 13 -32.57 -13.54 -5.63
C GLU A 13 -32.81 -15.06 -5.85
N TYR A 14 -31.76 -15.77 -6.23
CA TYR A 14 -31.79 -17.23 -6.34
C TYR A 14 -31.82 -17.86 -4.94
N SER A 15 -33.02 -18.20 -4.46
CA SER A 15 -33.24 -18.93 -3.20
C SER A 15 -32.75 -20.39 -3.20
N ARG A 16 -32.05 -20.87 -4.25
CA ARG A 16 -31.35 -22.16 -4.25
C ARG A 16 -30.10 -22.06 -5.12
N GLY A 17 -28.93 -22.00 -4.46
CA GLY A 17 -27.64 -22.09 -5.14
C GLY A 17 -27.46 -23.45 -5.85
N PRO A 18 -26.50 -23.56 -6.78
CA PRO A 18 -26.24 -24.80 -7.50
C PRO A 18 -25.66 -25.84 -6.53
N SER A 19 -26.44 -26.86 -6.19
CA SER A 19 -25.93 -28.08 -5.59
C SER A 19 -25.11 -28.83 -6.64
N VAL A 20 -23.80 -28.91 -6.41
CA VAL A 20 -22.79 -29.87 -6.91
C VAL A 20 -23.21 -30.82 -8.06
N LEU A 21 -22.38 -30.81 -9.10
CA LEU A 21 -22.25 -31.78 -10.21
C LEU A 21 -22.64 -33.23 -9.86
N GLU A 22 -23.83 -33.67 -10.24
CA GLU A 22 -24.06 -35.10 -10.52
C GLU A 22 -23.53 -35.42 -11.92
N ARG A 23 -22.33 -35.99 -11.95
CA ARG A 23 -21.86 -36.81 -13.08
C ARG A 23 -22.78 -38.02 -13.18
N GLU A 24 -23.82 -37.96 -14.01
CA GLU A 24 -24.37 -39.12 -14.75
C GLU A 24 -25.60 -38.70 -15.57
N VAL A 25 -25.38 -38.21 -16.79
CA VAL A 25 -26.39 -38.25 -17.85
C VAL A 25 -25.75 -38.96 -19.03
N SER A 26 -25.71 -40.27 -18.95
CA SER A 26 -25.35 -41.15 -20.06
C SER A 26 -26.65 -41.71 -20.65
N PRO A 27 -26.98 -41.50 -21.93
CA PRO A 27 -28.00 -42.29 -22.60
C PRO A 27 -27.44 -43.71 -22.69
N GLY A 28 -28.02 -44.64 -21.93
CA GLY A 28 -27.35 -45.89 -21.56
C GLY A 28 -26.93 -46.81 -22.71
N ALA A 29 -25.83 -47.54 -22.49
CA ALA A 29 -25.64 -48.91 -22.96
C ALA A 29 -24.64 -49.61 -22.00
N GLY A 30 -24.97 -50.84 -21.60
CA GLY A 30 -24.37 -51.50 -20.44
C GLY A 30 -23.03 -52.22 -20.66
N ALA A 31 -22.61 -52.81 -19.54
CA ALA A 31 -21.63 -53.87 -19.33
C ALA A 31 -20.13 -53.50 -19.31
N GLY A 32 -19.57 -53.52 -18.09
CA GLY A 32 -18.18 -53.94 -17.86
C GLY A 32 -17.44 -53.22 -16.74
N GLY A 33 -17.53 -53.71 -15.49
CA GLY A 33 -16.57 -53.38 -14.42
C GLY A 33 -17.20 -53.04 -13.08
N ALA A 34 -17.05 -53.94 -12.11
CA ALA A 34 -17.69 -53.91 -10.80
C ALA A 34 -17.06 -52.87 -9.84
N ALA A 35 -17.91 -52.10 -9.15
CA ALA A 35 -17.81 -51.85 -7.70
C ALA A 35 -18.98 -50.97 -7.18
N ALA A 36 -19.76 -51.55 -6.27
CA ALA A 36 -20.48 -50.92 -5.14
C ALA A 36 -21.54 -49.82 -5.38
N GLY A 37 -22.82 -50.17 -5.15
CA GLY A 37 -23.79 -49.27 -4.50
C GLY A 37 -25.12 -49.00 -5.23
N ARG A 38 -26.13 -49.85 -4.97
CA ARG A 38 -27.59 -49.67 -5.22
C ARG A 38 -28.03 -49.24 -6.63
N GLY A 39 -28.37 -50.26 -7.42
CA GLY A 39 -28.89 -50.11 -8.78
C GLY A 39 -30.28 -49.47 -8.89
N ARG A 40 -30.36 -48.47 -9.77
CA ARG A 40 -31.44 -48.34 -10.76
C ARG A 40 -30.78 -48.44 -12.14
N GLY A 41 -30.59 -49.67 -12.62
CA GLY A 41 -30.34 -49.91 -14.04
C GLY A 41 -31.63 -49.55 -14.79
N GLY A 42 -31.77 -48.28 -15.18
CA GLY A 42 -32.94 -47.80 -15.90
C GLY A 42 -33.05 -48.50 -17.25
N ALA A 43 -34.24 -49.03 -17.57
CA ALA A 43 -34.56 -49.46 -18.92
C ALA A 43 -34.21 -48.33 -19.93
N PRO A 44 -33.88 -48.62 -21.20
CA PRO A 44 -33.59 -47.57 -22.16
C PRO A 44 -34.79 -46.63 -22.33
N ILE A 45 -34.53 -45.36 -22.60
CA ILE A 45 -35.60 -44.38 -22.91
C ILE A 45 -36.25 -44.81 -24.23
N ALA A 46 -37.56 -45.02 -24.21
CA ALA A 46 -38.38 -45.39 -25.37
C ALA A 46 -38.92 -44.16 -26.11
N ALA A 47 -39.30 -43.11 -25.38
CA ALA A 47 -39.76 -41.83 -25.94
C ALA A 47 -39.46 -40.68 -24.98
N PHE A 48 -39.37 -39.46 -25.49
CA PHE A 48 -39.27 -38.26 -24.68
C PHE A 48 -39.99 -37.08 -25.32
N SER A 49 -40.39 -36.10 -24.51
CA SER A 49 -40.95 -34.83 -24.96
C SER A 49 -40.44 -33.68 -24.09
N TRP A 50 -39.99 -32.60 -24.71
CA TRP A 50 -39.65 -31.38 -24.00
C TRP A 50 -40.89 -30.65 -23.50
N HIS A 51 -40.76 -29.94 -22.39
CA HIS A 51 -41.82 -29.08 -21.87
C HIS A 51 -41.91 -27.80 -22.71
N PRO A 52 -43.10 -27.42 -23.20
CA PRO A 52 -43.26 -26.32 -24.16
C PRO A 52 -42.91 -24.93 -23.60
N ALA A 53 -42.94 -24.77 -22.27
CA ALA A 53 -42.61 -23.50 -21.59
C ALA A 53 -41.38 -23.57 -20.67
N HIS A 54 -40.76 -24.74 -20.49
CA HIS A 54 -39.63 -24.92 -19.58
C HIS A 54 -38.52 -25.66 -20.33
N GLU A 55 -37.58 -24.92 -20.91
CA GLU A 55 -36.56 -25.45 -21.82
C GLU A 55 -35.67 -26.55 -21.20
N ALA A 56 -35.47 -26.48 -19.88
CA ALA A 56 -34.66 -27.44 -19.14
C ALA A 56 -35.45 -28.67 -18.69
N ARG A 57 -36.73 -28.81 -19.02
CA ARG A 57 -37.57 -29.91 -18.51
C ARG A 57 -38.01 -30.82 -19.65
N LEU A 58 -37.83 -32.13 -19.47
CA LEU A 58 -38.31 -33.14 -20.40
C LEU A 58 -39.07 -34.24 -19.64
N LEU A 59 -40.10 -34.76 -20.29
CA LEU A 59 -40.77 -35.98 -19.89
C LEU A 59 -40.14 -37.15 -20.65
N ALA A 60 -39.69 -38.19 -19.96
CA ALA A 60 -39.14 -39.40 -20.55
C ALA A 60 -40.04 -40.60 -20.22
N VAL A 61 -40.26 -41.46 -21.21
CA VAL A 61 -40.91 -42.76 -21.08
C VAL A 61 -39.85 -43.83 -21.29
N TYR A 62 -39.66 -44.70 -20.31
CA TYR A 62 -38.72 -45.81 -20.39
C TYR A 62 -39.37 -47.03 -21.08
N ALA A 63 -38.55 -47.91 -21.64
CA ALA A 63 -39.02 -49.16 -22.26
C ALA A 63 -39.72 -50.10 -21.25
N SER A 64 -39.57 -49.86 -19.95
CA SER A 64 -40.33 -50.51 -18.88
C SER A 64 -41.76 -49.97 -18.70
N GLY A 65 -42.16 -48.91 -19.42
CA GLY A 65 -43.43 -48.20 -19.26
C GLY A 65 -43.42 -47.13 -18.15
N MET A 66 -42.30 -46.96 -17.45
CA MET A 66 -42.16 -45.92 -16.42
C MET A 66 -42.08 -44.54 -17.08
N ILE A 67 -42.81 -43.57 -16.53
CA ILE A 67 -42.73 -42.16 -16.91
C ILE A 67 -41.88 -41.44 -15.86
N ALA A 68 -40.91 -40.65 -16.30
CA ALA A 68 -40.13 -39.75 -15.45
C ALA A 68 -40.16 -38.33 -15.99
N ASP A 69 -40.25 -37.38 -15.07
CA ASP A 69 -40.01 -35.98 -15.32
C ASP A 69 -38.56 -35.68 -14.97
N TYR A 70 -37.83 -35.10 -15.91
CA TYR A 70 -36.40 -34.88 -15.82
C TYR A 70 -36.08 -33.41 -16.09
N THR A 71 -35.23 -32.82 -15.24
CA THR A 71 -34.68 -31.49 -15.48
C THR A 71 -33.25 -31.63 -15.98
N VAL A 72 -33.02 -31.27 -17.24
CA VAL A 72 -31.71 -31.16 -17.86
C VAL A 72 -31.01 -29.93 -17.31
N CYS A 73 -29.96 -30.16 -16.53
CA CYS A 73 -29.04 -29.09 -16.15
C CYS A 73 -28.10 -28.82 -17.31
N GLU A 74 -28.14 -27.60 -17.85
CA GLU A 74 -27.13 -27.18 -18.82
C GLU A 74 -25.76 -27.16 -18.12
N ARG A 75 -24.74 -27.73 -18.77
CA ARG A 75 -23.36 -27.51 -18.32
C ARG A 75 -23.01 -26.07 -18.65
N VAL A 76 -22.95 -25.23 -17.62
CA VAL A 76 -22.46 -23.87 -17.75
C VAL A 76 -21.00 -23.95 -18.20
N THR A 77 -20.77 -23.65 -19.47
CA THR A 77 -19.41 -23.47 -19.96
C THR A 77 -18.99 -22.07 -19.61
N VAL A 78 -17.86 -21.96 -18.92
CA VAL A 78 -17.31 -20.67 -18.49
C VAL A 78 -16.09 -20.41 -19.35
N ALA A 79 -16.05 -19.23 -19.97
CA ALA A 79 -14.92 -18.72 -20.69
C ALA A 79 -14.49 -17.40 -20.02
N TRP A 80 -13.18 -17.22 -19.84
CA TRP A 80 -12.63 -15.95 -19.40
C TRP A 80 -11.94 -15.29 -20.59
N GLY A 81 -12.42 -14.12 -20.99
CA GLY A 81 -11.78 -13.33 -22.04
C GLY A 81 -10.77 -12.34 -21.46
N CYS A 82 -9.56 -12.32 -22.00
CA CYS A 82 -8.68 -11.16 -21.84
C CYS A 82 -9.19 -10.10 -22.81
N GLY A 83 -9.96 -9.13 -22.31
CA GLY A 83 -10.73 -8.22 -23.17
C GLY A 83 -9.85 -7.46 -24.16
N GLY A 84 -10.16 -7.56 -25.45
CA GLY A 84 -9.57 -6.76 -26.52
C GLY A 84 -10.61 -5.80 -27.11
N GLY A 85 -10.16 -4.63 -27.58
CA GLY A 85 -11.02 -3.66 -28.29
C GLY A 85 -11.98 -2.86 -27.43
N GLY A 86 -11.46 -2.10 -26.45
CA GLY A 86 -12.25 -1.10 -25.70
C GLY A 86 -13.21 -1.64 -24.63
N GLY A 87 -13.44 -2.95 -24.57
CA GLY A 87 -14.21 -3.62 -23.51
C GLY A 87 -13.34 -4.34 -22.48
N GLY A 88 -13.74 -4.28 -21.21
CA GLY A 88 -13.16 -5.05 -20.10
C GLY A 88 -13.09 -6.56 -20.38
N GLY A 89 -12.11 -7.24 -19.79
CA GLY A 89 -12.05 -8.69 -19.82
C GLY A 89 -13.09 -9.21 -18.86
N GLY A 90 -13.93 -10.16 -19.28
CA GLY A 90 -15.05 -10.58 -18.46
C GLY A 90 -15.22 -12.08 -18.46
N LEU A 91 -15.78 -12.55 -17.35
CA LEU A 91 -16.31 -13.89 -17.23
C LEU A 91 -17.54 -13.99 -18.14
N VAL A 92 -17.46 -14.85 -19.14
CA VAL A 92 -18.57 -15.17 -20.05
C VAL A 92 -19.03 -16.58 -19.76
N TRP A 93 -20.33 -16.80 -19.71
CA TRP A 93 -20.87 -18.14 -19.59
C TRP A 93 -22.14 -18.34 -20.41
N THR A 94 -22.44 -19.59 -20.74
CA THR A 94 -23.69 -19.94 -21.40
C THR A 94 -24.87 -19.68 -20.45
N GLY A 95 -25.82 -18.88 -20.92
CA GLY A 95 -27.11 -18.65 -20.30
C GLY A 95 -28.20 -19.43 -21.01
N ALA A 96 -29.30 -19.65 -20.28
CA ALA A 96 -30.54 -20.22 -20.79
C ALA A 96 -30.96 -19.60 -22.14
N GLY A 97 -31.56 -20.40 -23.01
CA GLY A 97 -32.07 -19.95 -24.32
C GLY A 97 -30.99 -19.63 -25.37
N GLY A 98 -29.77 -20.14 -25.23
CA GLY A 98 -28.67 -19.90 -26.18
C GLY A 98 -28.05 -18.50 -26.09
N THR A 99 -28.22 -17.84 -24.94
CA THR A 99 -27.63 -16.54 -24.65
C THR A 99 -26.24 -16.70 -24.06
N LEU A 100 -25.39 -15.69 -24.20
CA LEU A 100 -24.16 -15.58 -23.42
C LEU A 100 -24.36 -14.50 -22.37
N ARG A 101 -24.06 -14.83 -21.13
CA ARG A 101 -23.99 -13.87 -20.02
C ARG A 101 -22.55 -13.43 -19.86
N LEU A 102 -22.37 -12.15 -19.55
CA LEU A 102 -21.07 -11.51 -19.36
C LEU A 102 -21.10 -10.73 -18.05
N MET A 103 -20.03 -10.86 -17.26
CA MET A 103 -19.84 -10.00 -16.09
C MET A 103 -19.41 -8.59 -16.53
N ARG A 104 -20.10 -7.56 -16.03
CA ARG A 104 -19.87 -6.15 -16.40
C ARG A 104 -18.71 -5.54 -15.62
N ASP A 105 -18.10 -4.51 -16.19
CA ASP A 105 -17.04 -3.70 -15.57
C ASP A 105 -17.48 -3.06 -14.25
N ASP A 106 -18.77 -2.68 -14.14
CA ASP A 106 -19.36 -2.12 -12.92
C ASP A 106 -19.25 -3.08 -11.72
N PHE A 107 -19.35 -4.39 -11.96
CA PHE A 107 -19.19 -5.40 -10.92
C PHE A 107 -17.73 -5.45 -10.44
N TYR A 108 -16.77 -5.54 -11.37
CA TYR A 108 -15.34 -5.57 -11.05
C TYR A 108 -14.89 -4.29 -10.32
N ALA A 109 -15.44 -3.14 -10.72
CA ALA A 109 -15.24 -1.87 -10.02
C ALA A 109 -15.80 -1.91 -8.58
N ALA A 110 -17.00 -2.46 -8.39
CA ALA A 110 -17.65 -2.56 -7.08
C ALA A 110 -16.87 -3.46 -6.11
N ILE A 111 -16.33 -4.59 -6.59
CA ILE A 111 -15.51 -5.51 -5.78
C ILE A 111 -14.02 -5.11 -5.70
N ARG A 112 -13.62 -4.03 -6.38
CA ARG A 112 -12.24 -3.54 -6.48
C ARG A 112 -11.25 -4.62 -6.93
N ASP A 113 -11.61 -5.35 -7.98
CA ASP A 113 -10.73 -6.37 -8.55
C ASP A 113 -9.41 -5.74 -9.05
N ILE A 114 -8.28 -6.29 -8.61
CA ILE A 114 -6.97 -5.69 -8.90
C ILE A 114 -6.62 -5.75 -10.40
N SER A 115 -7.06 -6.78 -11.13
CA SER A 115 -6.81 -6.86 -12.57
C SER A 115 -7.55 -5.77 -13.33
N TYR A 116 -8.78 -5.44 -12.90
CA TYR A 116 -9.56 -4.32 -13.42
C TYR A 116 -8.91 -2.97 -13.08
N VAL A 117 -8.49 -2.79 -11.83
CA VAL A 117 -7.78 -1.58 -11.38
C VAL A 117 -6.50 -1.36 -12.19
N MET A 118 -5.68 -2.42 -12.35
CA MET A 118 -4.42 -2.33 -13.08
C MET A 118 -4.63 -1.96 -14.55
N ARG A 119 -5.63 -2.56 -15.19
CA ARG A 119 -5.98 -2.24 -16.58
C ARG A 119 -6.46 -0.81 -16.73
N ARG A 120 -7.30 -0.31 -15.81
CA ARG A 120 -7.77 1.09 -15.80
C ARG A 120 -6.59 2.06 -15.62
N ARG A 121 -5.68 1.78 -14.69
CA ARG A 121 -4.47 2.59 -14.49
C ARG A 121 -3.57 2.62 -15.73
N ALA A 122 -3.48 1.50 -16.44
CA ALA A 122 -2.70 1.44 -17.67
C ALA A 122 -3.26 2.32 -18.81
N THR A 123 -4.52 2.75 -18.75
CA THR A 123 -5.11 3.72 -19.71
C THR A 123 -5.00 5.18 -19.26
N THR A 124 -4.51 5.45 -18.05
CA THR A 124 -4.35 6.81 -17.49
C THR A 124 -2.89 7.26 -17.38
N ASP A 125 -1.95 6.53 -17.99
CA ASP A 125 -0.50 6.71 -17.88
C ASP A 125 0.02 6.63 -16.43
N TYR A 126 -0.68 5.92 -15.54
CA TYR A 126 -0.21 5.72 -14.17
C TYR A 126 1.20 5.11 -14.15
N GLY A 127 2.09 5.71 -13.35
CA GLY A 127 3.50 5.34 -13.23
C GLY A 127 4.39 5.73 -14.42
N LEU A 128 3.82 6.35 -15.47
CA LEU A 128 4.53 6.74 -16.69
C LEU A 128 4.63 8.27 -16.86
N LYS A 129 4.12 9.08 -15.91
CA LYS A 129 4.31 10.54 -15.95
C LYS A 129 5.77 10.91 -15.76
N SER A 130 6.26 11.91 -16.49
CA SER A 130 7.68 12.31 -16.48
C SER A 130 8.20 12.57 -15.07
N ASP A 131 7.46 13.36 -14.30
CA ASP A 131 7.76 13.65 -12.91
C ASP A 131 7.10 12.62 -11.99
N LEU A 132 7.89 12.05 -11.08
CA LEU A 132 7.45 10.96 -10.22
C LEU A 132 6.25 11.37 -9.35
N TRP A 133 6.19 12.61 -8.88
CA TRP A 133 5.11 13.10 -8.01
C TRP A 133 3.76 13.13 -8.72
N GLN A 134 3.71 13.35 -10.04
CA GLN A 134 2.44 13.39 -10.80
C GLN A 134 1.75 12.02 -10.83
N ASN A 135 2.50 10.93 -10.62
CA ASN A 135 1.91 9.58 -10.53
C ASN A 135 1.12 9.40 -9.23
N ALA A 136 1.34 10.24 -8.22
CA ALA A 136 0.58 10.21 -6.97
C ALA A 136 -0.87 10.68 -7.17
N ASP A 137 -1.11 11.65 -8.06
CA ASP A 137 -2.46 12.13 -8.41
C ASP A 137 -3.28 11.06 -9.17
N LEU A 138 -2.59 10.07 -9.75
CA LEU A 138 -3.18 8.95 -10.48
C LEU A 138 -3.29 7.67 -9.64
N ALA A 139 -2.76 7.68 -8.41
CA ALA A 139 -2.90 6.57 -7.48
C ALA A 139 -4.32 6.52 -6.92
N ASP A 140 -4.83 5.32 -6.67
CA ASP A 140 -6.20 5.16 -6.16
C ASP A 140 -6.30 5.24 -4.63
N ASP A 141 -5.16 5.19 -3.93
CA ASP A 141 -5.10 5.19 -2.47
C ASP A 141 -3.89 5.97 -1.95
N ASP A 142 -3.98 6.33 -0.67
CA ASP A 142 -2.99 7.15 0.02
C ASP A 142 -1.62 6.46 0.13
N ALA A 143 -1.57 5.13 0.15
CA ALA A 143 -0.32 4.38 0.30
C ALA A 143 0.51 4.46 -1.00
N LEU A 144 -0.12 4.23 -2.15
CA LEU A 144 0.51 4.40 -3.46
C LEU A 144 0.82 5.87 -3.76
N SER A 145 -0.06 6.79 -3.37
CA SER A 145 0.21 8.23 -3.45
C SER A 145 1.45 8.61 -2.63
N GLY A 146 1.55 8.15 -1.38
CA GLY A 146 2.70 8.36 -0.51
C GLY A 146 3.99 7.77 -1.08
N LEU A 147 3.93 6.57 -1.67
CA LEU A 147 5.07 5.94 -2.34
C LEU A 147 5.66 6.83 -3.45
N TRP A 148 4.82 7.35 -4.36
CA TRP A 148 5.28 8.22 -5.45
C TRP A 148 5.82 9.56 -4.96
N HIS A 149 5.17 10.17 -3.96
CA HIS A 149 5.68 11.37 -3.29
C HIS A 149 7.06 11.13 -2.66
N PHE A 150 7.25 10.00 -1.97
CA PHE A 150 8.55 9.64 -1.40
C PHE A 150 9.61 9.41 -2.48
N MET A 151 9.30 8.72 -3.57
CA MET A 151 10.24 8.54 -4.69
C MET A 151 10.68 9.87 -5.29
N ALA A 152 9.74 10.81 -5.47
CA ALA A 152 10.03 12.16 -5.96
C ALA A 152 10.91 12.95 -4.98
N LEU A 153 10.59 12.91 -3.68
CA LEU A 153 11.40 13.54 -2.63
C LEU A 153 12.82 12.97 -2.60
N SER A 154 12.94 11.65 -2.54
CA SER A 154 14.24 10.95 -2.49
C SER A 154 15.10 11.28 -3.72
N LYS A 155 14.50 11.32 -4.92
CA LYS A 155 15.16 11.75 -6.16
C LYS A 155 15.69 13.18 -6.04
N SER A 156 14.85 14.13 -5.63
CA SER A 156 15.25 15.54 -5.49
C SER A 156 16.44 15.71 -4.52
N LEU A 157 16.42 14.99 -3.40
CA LEU A 157 17.49 15.05 -2.39
C LEU A 157 18.83 14.49 -2.91
N VAL A 158 18.80 13.53 -3.82
CA VAL A 158 20.00 12.99 -4.47
C VAL A 158 20.50 13.95 -5.55
N GLU A 159 19.62 14.48 -6.40
CA GLU A 159 19.96 15.41 -7.48
C GLU A 159 20.49 16.75 -6.95
N ASP A 160 19.91 17.27 -5.87
CA ASP A 160 20.38 18.47 -5.16
C ASP A 160 21.71 18.22 -4.40
N GLY A 161 22.17 16.98 -4.34
CA GLY A 161 23.40 16.59 -3.64
C GLY A 161 23.30 16.68 -2.12
N CYS A 162 22.08 16.73 -1.56
CA CYS A 162 21.82 16.62 -0.12
C CYS A 162 22.19 15.22 0.40
N ILE A 163 21.93 14.18 -0.40
CA ILE A 163 22.33 12.79 -0.13
C ILE A 163 23.38 12.38 -1.17
N ARG A 164 24.59 12.05 -0.71
CA ARG A 164 25.73 11.70 -1.57
C ARG A 164 26.24 10.30 -1.30
N GLY A 165 26.77 9.65 -2.34
CA GLY A 165 27.41 8.34 -2.22
C GLY A 165 26.45 7.22 -1.81
N SER A 166 25.17 7.37 -2.14
CA SER A 166 24.19 6.27 -2.07
C SER A 166 24.43 5.33 -3.24
N PRO A 167 24.46 4.00 -3.04
CA PRO A 167 24.48 3.02 -4.13
C PRO A 167 23.13 2.97 -4.87
N TRP A 168 22.08 3.55 -4.28
CA TRP A 168 20.71 3.52 -4.79
C TRP A 168 20.27 4.89 -5.30
N ARG A 169 19.47 4.91 -6.38
CA ARG A 169 18.87 6.14 -6.93
C ARG A 169 17.90 6.81 -5.94
N HIS A 170 17.19 6.01 -5.14
CA HIS A 170 16.25 6.50 -4.13
C HIS A 170 16.60 5.88 -2.76
N PRO A 171 17.55 6.48 -2.00
CA PRO A 171 17.93 5.98 -0.69
C PRO A 171 16.78 6.10 0.33
N GLY A 172 16.69 5.10 1.21
CA GLY A 172 15.85 5.15 2.42
C GLY A 172 16.64 5.56 3.66
N VAL A 173 15.92 5.75 4.77
CA VAL A 173 16.49 6.18 6.06
C VAL A 173 17.59 5.23 6.56
N ARG A 174 17.44 3.92 6.36
CA ARG A 174 18.48 2.94 6.73
C ARG A 174 19.77 3.12 5.94
N GLY A 175 19.66 3.47 4.66
CA GLY A 175 20.81 3.70 3.80
C GLY A 175 21.62 4.94 4.20
N VAL A 176 20.95 6.00 4.67
CA VAL A 176 21.62 7.24 5.12
C VAL A 176 22.15 7.12 6.55
N LEU A 177 21.48 6.36 7.42
CA LEU A 177 21.93 5.99 8.76
C LEU A 177 22.85 4.77 8.70
N ARG A 178 24.01 4.90 8.03
CA ARG A 178 24.97 3.78 7.83
C ARG A 178 25.20 3.03 9.13
N SER A 179 25.03 1.71 9.08
CA SER A 179 25.19 0.82 10.24
C SER A 179 26.60 0.93 10.83
N ALA A 180 26.71 0.74 12.15
CA ALA A 180 27.91 0.96 12.95
C ALA A 180 29.19 0.23 12.48
N GLY A 181 29.10 -0.72 11.54
CA GLY A 181 30.23 -1.48 10.98
C GLY A 181 30.87 -0.92 9.70
N GLU A 182 30.18 -0.07 8.92
CA GLU A 182 30.64 0.40 7.60
C GLU A 182 31.08 1.88 7.62
N GLY A 183 31.83 2.26 8.65
CA GLY A 183 32.21 3.65 8.90
C GLY A 183 31.12 4.43 9.66
N GLY A 184 30.56 3.80 10.70
CA GLY A 184 29.45 4.30 11.49
C GLY A 184 29.58 5.76 11.93
N TYR A 185 28.44 6.45 11.99
CA TYR A 185 28.37 7.83 12.47
C TYR A 185 28.32 7.87 14.00
N ARG A 186 28.66 9.04 14.55
CA ARG A 186 28.49 9.35 15.97
C ARG A 186 27.75 10.66 16.10
N SER A 187 26.64 10.63 16.81
CA SER A 187 25.85 11.83 17.03
C SER A 187 26.35 12.64 18.21
N GLU A 188 26.32 13.96 18.07
CA GLU A 188 26.46 14.88 19.18
C GLU A 188 25.18 14.82 20.04
N ALA A 189 25.34 14.57 21.34
CA ALA A 189 24.24 14.60 22.29
C ALA A 189 24.16 15.99 22.93
N VAL A 190 23.11 16.73 22.63
CA VAL A 190 22.87 18.11 23.08
C VAL A 190 21.78 18.12 24.15
N PRO A 191 22.12 18.27 25.44
CA PRO A 191 21.13 18.48 26.49
C PRO A 191 20.36 19.77 26.22
N SER A 192 19.04 19.66 26.11
CA SER A 192 18.13 20.76 25.80
C SER A 192 17.08 20.91 26.88
N LEU A 193 16.74 22.15 27.21
CA LEU A 193 15.65 22.48 28.12
C LEU A 193 14.39 22.79 27.31
N LEU A 194 13.22 22.50 27.85
CA LEU A 194 11.99 23.11 27.37
C LEU A 194 11.94 24.54 27.93
N PRO A 195 12.02 25.61 27.12
CA PRO A 195 12.05 26.99 27.63
C PRO A 195 10.85 27.33 28.50
N ASP A 196 9.68 26.77 28.16
CA ASP A 196 8.42 26.96 28.88
C ASP A 196 8.30 26.09 30.15
N LEU A 197 9.13 25.04 30.27
CA LEU A 197 9.13 24.10 31.39
C LEU A 197 10.59 23.79 31.79
N PRO A 198 11.29 24.73 32.44
CA PRO A 198 12.75 24.68 32.63
C PRO A 198 13.25 23.51 33.48
N ALA A 199 12.38 22.88 34.26
CA ALA A 199 12.68 21.66 35.02
C ALA A 199 12.72 20.39 34.14
N ARG A 200 12.25 20.47 32.89
CA ARG A 200 12.22 19.35 31.95
C ARG A 200 13.43 19.36 31.03
N ARG A 201 14.21 18.28 31.09
CA ARG A 201 15.44 18.11 30.32
C ARG A 201 15.25 16.97 29.33
N VAL A 202 15.60 17.22 28.08
CA VAL A 202 15.63 16.20 27.02
C VAL A 202 16.99 16.23 26.34
N THR A 203 17.39 15.12 25.71
CA THR A 203 18.63 15.08 24.93
C THR A 203 18.28 15.01 23.46
N VAL A 204 18.81 15.95 22.68
CA VAL A 204 18.65 15.99 21.23
C VAL A 204 19.94 15.47 20.60
N PHE A 205 19.82 14.55 19.65
CA PHE A 205 20.96 13.96 18.96
C PHE A 205 21.10 14.56 17.56
N ARG A 206 22.32 14.96 17.19
CA ARG A 206 22.60 15.62 15.91
C ARG A 206 23.76 14.97 15.19
N SER A 207 23.60 14.73 13.90
CA SER A 207 24.65 14.29 12.98
C SER A 207 24.22 14.60 11.55
N GLY A 208 25.16 14.60 10.60
CA GLY A 208 24.83 14.77 9.18
C GLY A 208 23.91 13.65 8.66
N GLU A 209 24.07 12.44 9.18
CA GLU A 209 23.24 11.27 8.88
C GLU A 209 21.80 11.48 9.34
N ARG A 210 21.61 11.96 10.57
CA ARG A 210 20.28 12.29 11.11
C ARG A 210 19.63 13.44 10.35
N THR A 211 20.39 14.46 9.96
CA THR A 211 19.87 15.53 9.11
C THR A 211 19.35 14.98 7.78
N ARG A 212 20.11 14.10 7.10
CA ARG A 212 19.66 13.45 5.87
C ARG A 212 18.42 12.57 6.09
N ALA A 213 18.35 11.83 7.20
CA ALA A 213 17.18 11.06 7.56
C ALA A 213 15.94 11.95 7.79
N LEU A 214 16.11 13.10 8.46
CA LEU A 214 15.05 14.09 8.63
C LEU A 214 14.58 14.67 7.30
N HIS A 215 15.49 14.94 6.35
CA HIS A 215 15.10 15.35 4.99
C HIS A 215 14.22 14.30 4.29
N LEU A 216 14.56 13.00 4.40
CA LEU A 216 13.75 11.91 3.84
C LEU A 216 12.38 11.79 4.51
N CYS A 217 12.27 12.13 5.80
CA CYS A 217 11.00 12.18 6.52
C CYS A 217 10.18 13.45 6.21
N GLY A 218 10.63 14.29 5.27
CA GLY A 218 9.98 15.58 4.97
C GLY A 218 10.25 16.68 6.00
N TRP A 219 11.05 16.41 7.05
CA TRP A 219 11.46 17.35 8.13
C TRP A 219 12.74 18.13 7.80
N GLY A 220 12.99 18.36 6.51
CA GLY A 220 14.20 19.01 6.00
C GLY A 220 14.31 20.52 6.29
N TRP A 221 13.36 21.13 6.98
CA TRP A 221 13.39 22.56 7.32
C TRP A 221 14.44 22.91 8.39
N GLY A 222 14.96 21.91 9.11
CA GLY A 222 16.00 22.09 10.13
C GLY A 222 15.44 22.40 11.52
N TRP A 223 16.22 22.08 12.55
CA TRP A 223 15.79 22.17 13.96
C TRP A 223 15.25 23.55 14.36
N ASP A 224 15.91 24.62 13.93
CA ASP A 224 15.54 25.98 14.33
C ASP A 224 14.28 26.49 13.63
N ASN A 225 14.02 26.00 12.40
CA ASN A 225 12.90 26.41 11.57
C ASN A 225 11.67 25.49 11.68
N ALA A 226 11.39 25.01 12.89
CA ALA A 226 10.19 24.21 13.18
C ALA A 226 8.87 24.87 12.72
N ALA A 227 8.84 26.21 12.60
CA ALA A 227 7.67 26.96 12.16
C ALA A 227 7.20 26.53 10.76
N ALA A 228 8.13 26.26 9.83
CA ALA A 228 7.78 25.82 8.49
C ALA A 228 7.03 24.48 8.49
N GLY A 229 7.40 23.55 9.38
CA GLY A 229 6.70 22.27 9.54
C GLY A 229 5.31 22.43 10.14
N VAL A 230 5.17 23.34 11.12
CA VAL A 230 3.89 23.67 11.75
C VAL A 230 2.94 24.31 10.75
N GLU A 231 3.39 25.34 10.02
CA GLU A 231 2.61 26.04 9.00
C GLU A 231 2.14 25.09 7.90
N ARG A 232 3.00 24.15 7.46
CA ARG A 232 2.63 23.13 6.48
C ARG A 232 1.54 22.20 7.02
N ALA A 233 1.67 21.72 8.25
CA ALA A 233 0.66 20.86 8.86
C ALA A 233 -0.68 21.59 9.09
N GLU A 234 -0.66 22.88 9.41
CA GLU A 234 -1.85 23.72 9.48
C GLU A 234 -2.50 23.91 8.09
N ALA A 235 -1.70 24.11 7.04
CA ALA A 235 -2.19 24.21 5.67
C ALA A 235 -2.80 22.89 5.15
N GLU A 236 -2.29 21.75 5.60
CA GLU A 236 -2.88 20.41 5.38
C GLU A 236 -4.17 20.19 6.18
N GLY A 237 -4.58 21.13 7.05
CA GLY A 237 -5.77 20.97 7.89
C GLY A 237 -5.58 20.00 9.06
N THR A 238 -4.34 19.79 9.53
CA THR A 238 -4.01 18.83 10.59
C THR A 238 -3.48 19.53 11.86
N PRO A 239 -4.34 20.20 12.64
CA PRO A 239 -3.92 21.01 13.80
C PRO A 239 -3.26 20.17 14.91
N CYS A 240 -3.69 18.92 15.12
CA CYS A 240 -3.09 18.03 16.11
C CYS A 240 -1.64 17.68 15.77
N ARG A 241 -1.38 17.36 14.50
CA ARG A 241 -0.03 17.12 13.97
C ARG A 241 0.83 18.38 14.07
N ALA A 242 0.29 19.54 13.70
CA ALA A 242 0.98 20.83 13.82
C ALA A 242 1.40 21.12 15.28
N ALA A 243 0.50 20.90 16.24
CA ALA A 243 0.80 21.06 17.66
C ALA A 243 1.88 20.08 18.15
N ALA A 244 1.81 18.81 17.73
CA ALA A 244 2.82 17.81 18.07
C ALA A 244 4.20 18.17 17.50
N ILE A 245 4.29 18.60 16.23
CA ILE A 245 5.53 19.08 15.62
C ILE A 245 6.13 20.23 16.43
N ALA A 246 5.32 21.23 16.81
CA ALA A 246 5.78 22.34 17.64
C ALA A 246 6.33 21.87 18.99
N ALA A 247 5.61 20.94 19.65
CA ALA A 247 6.02 20.37 20.93
C ALA A 247 7.32 19.54 20.82
N PHE A 248 7.48 18.74 19.77
CA PHE A 248 8.69 17.96 19.50
C PHE A 248 9.92 18.84 19.20
N HIS A 249 9.71 20.09 18.77
CA HIS A 249 10.78 21.09 18.65
C HIS A 249 10.93 21.96 19.91
N LEU A 250 10.35 21.53 21.04
CA LEU A 250 10.41 22.19 22.35
C LEU A 250 9.75 23.58 22.38
N LYS A 251 8.89 23.90 21.41
CA LYS A 251 8.14 25.18 21.32
C LYS A 251 6.72 24.98 21.85
N LEU A 252 6.59 24.78 23.16
CA LEU A 252 5.29 24.46 23.78
C LEU A 252 4.27 25.58 23.60
N ARG A 253 4.67 26.85 23.73
CA ARG A 253 3.77 27.99 23.44
C ARG A 253 3.17 27.93 22.04
N ALA A 254 3.99 27.66 21.02
CA ALA A 254 3.51 27.52 19.66
C ALA A 254 2.51 26.34 19.51
N ALA A 255 2.75 25.22 20.20
CA ALA A 255 1.81 24.11 20.23
C ALA A 255 0.46 24.51 20.87
N LEU A 256 0.48 25.27 21.98
CA LEU A 256 -0.72 25.79 22.62
C LEU A 256 -1.46 26.79 21.74
N ASP A 257 -0.73 27.65 21.02
CA ASP A 257 -1.31 28.64 20.10
C ASP A 257 -2.01 27.97 18.91
N VAL A 258 -1.45 26.87 18.39
CA VAL A 258 -2.09 26.04 17.35
C VAL A 258 -3.40 25.45 17.89
N LEU A 259 -3.37 24.81 19.07
CA LEU A 259 -4.56 24.20 19.68
C LEU A 259 -5.63 25.23 20.05
N ALA A 260 -5.24 26.43 20.50
CA ALA A 260 -6.15 27.50 20.86
C ALA A 260 -6.86 28.10 19.63
N ARG A 261 -6.18 28.12 18.47
CA ARG A 261 -6.73 28.58 17.19
C ARG A 261 -7.52 27.51 16.44
N ALA A 262 -7.44 26.25 16.85
CA ALA A 262 -8.15 25.17 16.21
C ALA A 262 -9.68 25.41 16.25
N HIS A 263 -10.36 25.10 15.14
CA HIS A 263 -11.80 25.27 15.03
C HIS A 263 -12.57 24.38 16.03
N GLU A 264 -12.03 23.20 16.29
CA GLU A 264 -12.64 22.21 17.17
C GLU A 264 -12.59 22.64 18.65
N PRO A 265 -13.74 22.66 19.35
CA PRO A 265 -13.78 23.05 20.76
C PRO A 265 -13.00 22.09 21.66
N GLN A 266 -12.94 20.81 21.31
CA GLN A 266 -12.23 19.79 22.08
C GLN A 266 -10.72 20.06 22.11
N LEU A 267 -10.13 20.45 20.98
CA LEU A 267 -8.70 20.79 20.89
C LEU A 267 -8.35 22.02 21.73
N ARG A 268 -9.25 23.02 21.77
CA ARG A 268 -9.06 24.21 22.62
C ARG A 268 -9.11 23.88 24.11
N VAL A 269 -9.97 22.94 24.52
CA VAL A 269 -10.02 22.44 25.91
C VAL A 269 -8.73 21.71 26.27
N VAL A 270 -8.21 20.86 25.37
CA VAL A 270 -6.91 20.21 25.55
C VAL A 270 -5.79 21.24 25.66
N GLY A 271 -5.77 22.26 24.81
CA GLY A 271 -4.83 23.38 24.88
C GLY A 271 -4.90 24.12 26.22
N LEU A 272 -6.10 24.41 26.73
CA LEU A 272 -6.28 25.05 28.03
C LEU A 272 -5.78 24.16 29.19
N ALA A 273 -6.07 22.86 29.14
CA ALA A 273 -5.56 21.90 30.11
C ALA A 273 -4.02 21.83 30.10
N LEU A 274 -3.41 21.90 28.91
CA LEU A 274 -1.96 21.95 28.73
C LEU A 274 -1.34 23.33 29.04
N ALA A 275 -2.13 24.38 29.22
CA ALA A 275 -1.64 25.68 29.67
C ALA A 275 -1.62 25.78 31.22
N GLY A 276 -2.50 25.04 31.91
CA GLY A 276 -2.63 25.02 33.38
C GLY A 276 -1.52 24.28 34.14
N LEU A 277 -0.41 23.94 33.48
CA LEU A 277 0.65 23.06 33.97
C LEU A 277 1.53 23.73 35.03
N SER A 278 1.15 23.61 36.29
CA SER A 278 1.90 24.19 37.42
C SER A 278 2.47 23.16 38.41
N GLU A 279 1.94 21.93 38.46
CA GLU A 279 2.31 20.89 39.45
C GLU A 279 2.90 19.63 38.76
N GLU A 280 4.10 19.18 39.17
CA GLU A 280 4.96 18.32 38.32
C GLU A 280 4.72 16.80 38.39
N ARG A 281 4.28 16.24 39.54
CA ARG A 281 4.20 14.77 39.73
C ARG A 281 2.83 14.18 39.40
N LEU A 282 1.77 14.72 40.00
CA LEU A 282 0.38 14.31 39.71
C LEU A 282 0.07 14.42 38.22
N TRP A 283 0.71 15.37 37.55
CA TRP A 283 0.54 15.64 36.13
C TRP A 283 1.12 14.57 35.20
N ARG A 284 2.28 13.97 35.52
CA ARG A 284 2.84 12.89 34.66
C ARG A 284 1.87 11.71 34.61
N GLU A 285 1.37 11.30 35.77
CA GLU A 285 0.44 10.19 35.90
C GLU A 285 -0.92 10.55 35.27
N ALA A 286 -1.41 11.78 35.47
CA ALA A 286 -2.65 12.24 34.85
C ALA A 286 -2.56 12.35 33.32
N LEU A 287 -1.44 12.82 32.76
CA LEU A 287 -1.23 12.86 31.31
C LEU A 287 -1.14 11.48 30.71
N ALA A 288 -0.32 10.60 31.30
CA ALA A 288 -0.16 9.24 30.80
C ALA A 288 -1.48 8.46 30.88
N ALA A 289 -2.27 8.66 31.95
CA ALA A 289 -3.59 8.05 32.10
C ALA A 289 -4.65 8.67 31.18
N GLY A 290 -4.54 9.97 30.87
CA GLY A 290 -5.47 10.69 30.00
C GLY A 290 -5.22 10.52 28.51
N ALA A 291 -3.99 10.17 28.10
CA ALA A 291 -3.63 10.03 26.69
C ALA A 291 -4.49 8.99 25.94
N PRO A 292 -4.74 7.76 26.45
CA PRO A 292 -5.59 6.79 25.76
C PRO A 292 -7.03 7.27 25.50
N ALA A 293 -7.52 8.26 26.25
CA ALA A 293 -8.85 8.83 26.08
C ALA A 293 -8.92 9.87 24.95
N LEU A 294 -7.79 10.29 24.39
CA LEU A 294 -7.76 11.24 23.28
C LEU A 294 -7.99 10.51 21.94
N PRO A 295 -8.82 11.09 21.05
CA PRO A 295 -9.14 10.48 19.77
C PRO A 295 -7.99 10.55 18.76
N ASP A 296 -7.14 11.57 18.86
CA ASP A 296 -6.07 11.84 17.88
C ASP A 296 -4.70 11.36 18.36
N ALA A 297 -4.05 10.55 17.52
CA ALA A 297 -2.75 9.93 17.77
C ALA A 297 -1.63 10.95 18.04
N TYR A 298 -1.61 12.10 17.36
CA TYR A 298 -0.59 13.12 17.58
C TYR A 298 -0.75 13.82 18.93
N LEU A 299 -1.98 13.99 19.41
CA LEU A 299 -2.20 14.51 20.75
C LEU A 299 -1.76 13.50 21.82
N ARG A 300 -2.05 12.21 21.64
CA ARG A 300 -1.55 11.15 22.53
C ARG A 300 -0.03 11.18 22.60
N ALA A 301 0.63 11.24 21.45
CA ALA A 301 2.07 11.33 21.32
C ALA A 301 2.65 12.61 21.97
N LEU A 302 2.00 13.76 21.79
CA LEU A 302 2.36 15.01 22.46
C LEU A 302 2.30 14.85 23.99
N LEU A 303 1.21 14.29 24.52
CA LEU A 303 1.07 14.07 25.96
C LEU A 303 2.12 13.09 26.51
N HIS A 304 2.34 11.98 25.82
CA HIS A 304 3.37 10.99 26.19
C HIS A 304 4.76 11.63 26.21
N PHE A 305 5.10 12.45 25.22
CA PHE A 305 6.36 13.18 25.16
C PHE A 305 6.53 14.16 26.34
N LEU A 306 5.49 14.94 26.63
CA LEU A 306 5.50 15.85 27.78
C LEU A 306 5.62 15.08 29.10
N ALA A 307 4.89 13.97 29.28
CA ALA A 307 4.99 13.14 30.47
C ALA A 307 6.39 12.52 30.66
N ALA A 308 6.98 12.00 29.58
CA ALA A 308 8.30 11.38 29.59
C ALA A 308 9.43 12.38 29.87
N SER A 309 9.28 13.64 29.47
CA SER A 309 10.27 14.71 29.72
C SER A 309 10.23 15.28 31.15
N ALA A 310 9.24 14.91 31.96
CA ALA A 310 9.11 15.42 33.33
C ALA A 310 10.10 14.74 34.29
N PRO A 311 10.75 15.47 35.22
CA PRO A 311 11.77 14.92 36.13
C PRO A 311 11.21 13.87 37.11
N ALA A 312 11.80 12.67 37.13
CA ALA A 312 11.29 11.55 37.94
C ALA A 312 11.28 11.85 39.46
N HIS A 313 12.22 12.66 39.97
CA HIS A 313 12.34 13.03 41.40
C HIS A 313 12.76 14.50 41.61
N PRO A 314 12.11 15.25 42.53
CA PRO A 314 12.49 16.62 42.89
C PRO A 314 13.54 16.74 44.02
N ALA A 315 14.03 15.64 44.60
CA ALA A 315 14.95 15.69 45.75
C ALA A 315 16.17 14.75 45.58
N HIS A 316 17.36 15.34 45.68
CA HIS A 316 18.70 14.75 45.80
C HIS A 316 19.28 13.94 44.62
N HIS A 317 20.48 14.36 44.20
CA HIS A 317 21.53 13.63 43.45
C HIS A 317 21.12 12.30 42.79
N ALA A 318 20.24 12.36 41.79
CA ALA A 318 20.03 11.23 40.89
C ALA A 318 21.20 11.18 39.90
N ALA A 319 21.75 9.98 39.67
CA ALA A 319 22.80 9.75 38.70
C ALA A 319 22.42 10.34 37.33
N PRO A 320 23.36 10.98 36.61
CA PRO A 320 23.07 11.42 35.25
C PRO A 320 22.82 10.18 34.38
N ALA A 321 21.96 10.32 33.36
CA ALA A 321 21.94 9.47 32.16
C ALA A 321 20.92 8.32 32.03
N ALA A 322 19.76 8.34 32.69
CA ALA A 322 18.62 7.57 32.18
C ALA A 322 17.88 8.41 31.12
N GLN A 323 18.05 8.08 29.85
CA GLN A 323 17.28 8.67 28.75
C GLN A 323 15.78 8.40 28.98
N PRO A 324 14.88 9.38 28.75
CA PRO A 324 13.46 9.17 28.94
C PRO A 324 12.97 8.00 28.08
N ASP A 325 12.03 7.22 28.62
CA ASP A 325 11.34 6.20 27.83
C ASP A 325 10.38 6.89 26.86
N LEU A 326 10.63 6.71 25.57
CA LEU A 326 9.88 7.32 24.48
C LEU A 326 9.09 6.27 23.69
N SER A 327 9.05 5.02 24.17
CA SER A 327 8.34 3.91 23.53
C SER A 327 6.87 4.23 23.27
N ALA A 328 6.19 4.89 24.21
CA ALA A 328 4.78 5.29 24.07
C ALA A 328 4.52 6.26 22.90
N VAL A 329 5.49 7.13 22.57
CA VAL A 329 5.40 8.02 21.39
C VAL A 329 5.71 7.21 20.12
N LEU A 330 6.76 6.40 20.18
CA LEU A 330 7.25 5.64 19.03
C LEU A 330 6.32 4.49 18.62
N ASN A 331 5.48 3.99 19.53
CA ASN A 331 4.52 2.90 19.28
C ASN A 331 3.13 3.40 18.86
N GLU A 332 2.96 4.71 18.69
CA GLU A 332 1.69 5.29 18.23
C GLU A 332 1.52 5.07 16.71
N THR A 333 1.09 3.88 16.31
CA THR A 333 1.09 3.42 14.91
C THR A 333 0.13 4.17 13.99
N GLU A 334 -0.84 4.90 14.54
CA GLU A 334 -1.76 5.77 13.80
C GLU A 334 -1.10 7.10 13.37
N MET A 335 0.09 7.44 13.90
CA MET A 335 0.90 8.54 13.36
C MET A 335 1.56 8.13 12.05
N ARG A 336 1.81 9.12 11.19
CA ARG A 336 2.62 8.97 9.98
C ARG A 336 4.00 8.40 10.35
N LEU A 337 4.47 7.43 9.57
CA LEU A 337 5.76 6.78 9.80
C LEU A 337 6.90 7.80 9.75
N GLU A 338 6.83 8.75 8.82
CA GLU A 338 7.76 9.86 8.63
C GLU A 338 7.97 10.64 9.94
N ASP A 339 6.89 10.97 10.64
CA ASP A 339 6.95 11.75 11.87
C ASP A 339 7.51 10.93 13.04
N ARG A 340 7.16 9.64 13.12
CA ARG A 340 7.72 8.73 14.14
C ARG A 340 9.23 8.53 13.94
N VAL A 341 9.67 8.34 12.70
CA VAL A 341 11.08 8.17 12.34
C VAL A 341 11.86 9.48 12.54
N ALA A 342 11.28 10.62 12.17
CA ALA A 342 11.87 11.93 12.44
C ALA A 342 12.03 12.18 13.94
N PHE A 343 10.99 11.88 14.73
CA PHE A 343 11.05 11.96 16.19
C PHE A 343 12.15 11.05 16.77
N ALA A 344 12.24 9.81 16.30
CA ALA A 344 13.31 8.89 16.67
C ALA A 344 14.71 9.45 16.34
N CYS A 345 14.86 10.06 15.16
CA CYS A 345 16.10 10.71 14.72
C CYS A 345 16.48 11.92 15.59
N ILE A 346 15.55 12.56 16.29
CA ILE A 346 15.83 13.68 17.17
C ILE A 346 16.21 13.20 18.57
N PHE A 347 15.50 12.22 19.13
CA PHE A 347 15.55 11.94 20.57
C PHE A 347 16.20 10.61 20.98
N LEU A 348 16.34 9.63 20.07
CA LEU A 348 16.98 8.36 20.40
C LEU A 348 18.50 8.43 20.27
N SER A 349 19.20 7.73 21.16
CA SER A 349 20.65 7.52 21.03
C SER A 349 20.95 6.68 19.79
N ASP A 350 22.19 6.70 19.29
CA ASP A 350 22.55 5.98 18.06
C ASP A 350 22.18 4.49 18.14
N ALA A 351 22.48 3.81 19.25
CA ALA A 351 22.13 2.40 19.43
C ALA A 351 20.60 2.15 19.36
N LYS A 352 19.81 2.93 20.12
CA LYS A 352 18.35 2.79 20.15
C LYS A 352 17.70 3.17 18.83
N LEU A 353 18.26 4.16 18.11
CA LEU A 353 17.76 4.55 16.80
C LEU A 353 17.92 3.42 15.78
N HIS A 354 19.10 2.78 15.73
CA HIS A 354 19.32 1.66 14.83
C HIS A 354 18.42 0.46 15.18
N GLU A 355 18.25 0.17 16.47
CA GLU A 355 17.34 -0.89 16.93
C GLU A 355 15.90 -0.61 16.50
N TYR A 356 15.40 0.61 16.76
CA TYR A 356 14.06 1.04 16.38
C TYR A 356 13.84 0.96 14.86
N VAL A 357 14.73 1.59 14.08
CA VAL A 357 14.60 1.62 12.61
C VAL A 357 14.68 0.22 12.02
N LYS A 358 15.57 -0.64 12.54
CA LYS A 358 15.66 -2.04 12.10
C LYS A 358 14.35 -2.77 12.41
N HIS A 359 13.89 -2.72 13.65
CA HIS A 359 12.67 -3.42 14.07
C HIS A 359 11.44 -2.97 13.29
N THR A 360 11.24 -1.66 13.13
CA THR A 360 10.14 -1.11 12.35
C THR A 360 10.24 -1.49 10.88
N CYS A 361 11.44 -1.47 10.29
CA CYS A 361 11.64 -1.92 8.92
C CYS A 361 11.29 -3.39 8.74
N ASP A 362 11.75 -4.27 9.63
CA ASP A 362 11.50 -5.71 9.54
C ASP A 362 9.98 -5.98 9.66
N GLN A 363 9.27 -5.28 10.57
CA GLN A 363 7.81 -5.36 10.69
C GLN A 363 7.06 -4.92 9.43
N LEU A 364 7.42 -3.77 8.84
CA LEU A 364 6.76 -3.25 7.65
C LEU A 364 7.02 -4.14 6.43
N VAL A 365 8.23 -4.71 6.31
CA VAL A 365 8.56 -5.69 5.28
C VAL A 365 7.71 -6.95 5.42
N GLU A 366 7.55 -7.48 6.63
CA GLU A 366 6.71 -8.67 6.88
C GLU A 366 5.22 -8.42 6.57
N GLN A 367 4.74 -7.21 6.86
CA GLN A 367 3.36 -6.79 6.60
C GLN A 367 3.12 -6.44 5.12
N GLY A 368 4.18 -6.12 4.36
CA GLY A 368 4.05 -5.58 3.01
C GLY A 368 3.48 -4.16 3.00
N ASP A 369 3.76 -3.36 4.03
CA ASP A 369 3.26 -1.98 4.12
C ASP A 369 4.17 -1.03 3.33
N LEU A 370 3.63 -0.42 2.28
CA LEU A 370 4.36 0.46 1.37
C LEU A 370 5.04 1.63 2.07
N SER A 371 4.56 2.10 3.23
CA SER A 371 5.24 3.14 4.02
C SER A 371 6.68 2.75 4.38
N GLY A 372 6.96 1.45 4.48
CA GLY A 372 8.31 0.91 4.71
C GLY A 372 9.34 1.29 3.63
N ILE A 373 8.89 1.79 2.47
CA ILE A 373 9.78 2.32 1.44
C ILE A 373 10.60 3.52 1.96
N LEU A 374 10.07 4.29 2.92
CA LEU A 374 10.80 5.35 3.59
C LEU A 374 12.11 4.84 4.22
N LEU A 375 12.07 3.63 4.80
CA LEU A 375 13.20 3.05 5.52
C LEU A 375 14.15 2.32 4.58
N THR A 376 13.61 1.57 3.63
CA THR A 376 14.36 0.69 2.72
C THR A 376 14.93 1.46 1.52
N GLY A 377 14.13 2.36 0.94
CA GLY A 377 14.40 2.94 -0.38
C GLY A 377 14.38 1.88 -1.47
N THR A 378 14.95 2.20 -2.63
CA THR A 378 15.18 1.22 -3.71
C THR A 378 16.43 0.41 -3.39
N SER A 379 16.30 -0.54 -2.47
CA SER A 379 17.37 -1.47 -2.03
C SER A 379 16.90 -2.93 -2.13
N PRO A 380 17.77 -3.93 -1.88
CA PRO A 380 17.35 -5.33 -1.80
C PRO A 380 16.25 -5.58 -0.76
N GLU A 381 16.26 -4.87 0.37
CA GLU A 381 15.18 -4.88 1.37
C GLU A 381 13.90 -4.24 0.81
N GLY A 382 14.04 -3.17 0.01
CA GLY A 382 12.91 -2.57 -0.72
C GLY A 382 12.27 -3.54 -1.71
N ILE A 383 13.07 -4.37 -2.40
CA ILE A 383 12.54 -5.46 -3.23
C ILE A 383 11.75 -6.47 -2.38
N SER A 384 12.26 -6.84 -1.21
CA SER A 384 11.56 -7.75 -0.30
C SER A 384 10.24 -7.16 0.23
N LEU A 385 10.22 -5.86 0.53
CA LEU A 385 8.99 -5.15 0.90
C LEU A 385 7.95 -5.21 -0.22
N LEU A 386 8.34 -4.83 -1.44
CA LEU A 386 7.46 -4.80 -2.60
C LEU A 386 6.99 -6.20 -2.98
N GLN A 387 7.85 -7.22 -2.86
CA GLN A 387 7.46 -8.62 -3.06
C GLN A 387 6.32 -9.00 -2.12
N ARG A 388 6.46 -8.70 -0.83
CA ARG A 388 5.42 -9.01 0.16
C ARG A 388 4.13 -8.25 -0.12
N TRP A 389 4.25 -6.98 -0.50
CA TRP A 389 3.09 -6.17 -0.88
C TRP A 389 2.37 -6.72 -2.13
N VAL A 390 3.10 -7.15 -3.17
CA VAL A 390 2.52 -7.79 -4.37
C VAL A 390 1.82 -9.11 -4.01
N GLU A 391 2.37 -9.91 -3.09
CA GLU A 391 1.74 -11.15 -2.62
C GLU A 391 0.39 -10.91 -1.92
N VAL A 392 0.25 -9.78 -1.22
CA VAL A 392 -0.98 -9.43 -0.50
C VAL A 392 -1.99 -8.71 -1.40
N SER A 393 -1.53 -7.80 -2.25
CA SER A 393 -2.39 -6.93 -3.07
C SER A 393 -2.69 -7.48 -4.47
N GLY A 394 -1.79 -8.28 -5.04
CA GLY A 394 -1.80 -8.67 -6.44
C GLY A 394 -1.41 -7.56 -7.43
N ASP A 395 -1.04 -6.37 -6.96
CA ASP A 395 -0.73 -5.20 -7.80
C ASP A 395 0.70 -5.28 -8.36
N VAL A 396 0.89 -6.17 -9.34
CA VAL A 396 2.18 -6.33 -10.02
C VAL A 396 2.52 -5.12 -10.91
N GLN A 397 1.51 -4.35 -11.36
CA GLN A 397 1.70 -3.17 -12.19
C GLN A 397 2.54 -2.11 -11.45
N SER A 398 2.12 -1.71 -10.24
CA SER A 398 2.82 -0.65 -9.50
C SER A 398 4.26 -1.05 -9.19
N ALA A 399 4.50 -2.32 -8.82
CA ALA A 399 5.85 -2.83 -8.58
C ALA A 399 6.72 -2.83 -9.85
N ALA A 400 6.17 -3.25 -11.00
CA ALA A 400 6.87 -3.24 -12.28
C ALA A 400 7.22 -1.82 -12.75
N LEU A 401 6.29 -0.87 -12.63
CA LEU A 401 6.50 0.54 -12.98
C LEU A 401 7.56 1.17 -12.08
N LEU A 402 7.47 0.94 -10.76
CA LEU A 402 8.46 1.43 -9.82
C LEU A 402 9.86 0.86 -10.13
N ALA A 403 9.95 -0.43 -10.45
CA ALA A 403 11.22 -1.05 -10.84
C ALA A 403 11.79 -0.42 -12.12
N ALA A 404 10.99 -0.30 -13.17
CA ALA A 404 11.43 0.29 -14.44
C ALA A 404 11.97 1.71 -14.27
N ARG A 405 11.35 2.52 -13.39
CA ARG A 405 11.67 3.96 -13.28
C ARG A 405 12.69 4.30 -12.20
N CYS A 406 12.73 3.53 -11.12
CA CYS A 406 13.46 3.91 -9.91
C CYS A 406 14.64 2.98 -9.59
N PHE A 407 14.70 1.77 -10.16
CA PHE A 407 15.74 0.81 -9.76
C PHE A 407 17.05 1.04 -10.51
N THR A 408 18.16 0.65 -9.88
CA THR A 408 19.46 0.60 -10.54
C THR A 408 19.57 -0.65 -11.42
N PRO A 409 20.48 -0.67 -12.42
CA PRO A 409 20.70 -1.84 -13.26
C PRO A 409 21.02 -3.12 -12.47
N ASP A 410 21.62 -3.00 -11.29
CA ASP A 410 21.91 -4.16 -10.44
C ASP A 410 20.67 -4.71 -9.74
N LEU A 411 19.75 -3.84 -9.29
CA LEU A 411 18.48 -4.27 -8.71
C LEU A 411 17.54 -4.86 -9.76
N LEU A 412 17.59 -4.37 -11.00
CA LEU A 412 16.84 -4.94 -12.11
C LEU A 412 17.24 -6.39 -12.40
N LYS A 413 18.45 -6.85 -12.05
CA LYS A 413 18.87 -8.25 -12.22
C LYS A 413 18.22 -9.22 -11.23
N ASP A 414 17.57 -8.73 -10.17
CA ASP A 414 16.88 -9.60 -9.21
C ASP A 414 15.74 -10.35 -9.92
N HIS A 415 15.69 -11.67 -9.72
CA HIS A 415 14.72 -12.54 -10.38
C HIS A 415 13.27 -12.16 -10.06
N ARG A 416 12.99 -11.64 -8.86
CA ARG A 416 11.64 -11.19 -8.47
C ARG A 416 11.24 -9.98 -9.30
N VAL A 417 12.16 -9.04 -9.49
CA VAL A 417 11.93 -7.82 -10.28
C VAL A 417 11.68 -8.15 -11.75
N GLN A 418 12.50 -9.04 -12.34
CA GLN A 418 12.27 -9.53 -13.69
C GLN A 418 10.91 -10.21 -13.83
N HIS A 419 10.50 -11.00 -12.83
CA HIS A 419 9.18 -11.64 -12.83
C HIS A 419 8.03 -10.61 -12.77
N TRP A 420 8.15 -9.53 -11.99
CA TRP A 420 7.13 -8.48 -11.96
C TRP A 420 7.00 -7.79 -13.32
N LEU A 421 8.13 -7.42 -13.92
CA LEU A 421 8.17 -6.82 -15.25
C LEU A 421 7.51 -7.75 -16.26
N ASP A 422 7.96 -9.01 -16.37
CA ASP A 422 7.41 -9.97 -17.34
C ASP A 422 5.92 -10.27 -17.10
N SER A 423 5.49 -10.35 -15.84
CA SER A 423 4.07 -10.52 -15.50
C SER A 423 3.24 -9.33 -15.99
N TYR A 424 3.70 -8.11 -15.76
CA TYR A 424 2.98 -6.92 -16.21
C TYR A 424 3.02 -6.79 -17.74
N ARG A 425 4.13 -7.14 -18.40
CA ARG A 425 4.22 -7.23 -19.87
C ARG A 425 3.17 -8.16 -20.45
N ASN A 426 3.06 -9.37 -19.92
CA ASN A 426 2.07 -10.37 -20.35
C ASN A 426 0.63 -9.88 -20.14
N LEU A 427 0.35 -9.17 -19.05
CA LEU A 427 -0.95 -8.54 -18.83
C LEU A 427 -1.26 -7.48 -19.88
N LEU A 428 -0.32 -6.57 -20.15
CA LEU A 428 -0.48 -5.52 -21.16
C LEU A 428 -0.67 -6.10 -22.57
N ASP A 429 0.10 -7.12 -22.95
CA ASP A 429 -0.03 -7.82 -24.23
C ASP A 429 -1.39 -8.53 -24.32
N GLY A 430 -1.82 -9.19 -23.23
CA GLY A 430 -3.13 -9.82 -23.13
C GLY A 430 -4.29 -8.82 -23.30
N TRP A 431 -4.18 -7.65 -22.68
CA TRP A 431 -5.15 -6.55 -22.81
C TRP A 431 -5.01 -5.75 -24.10
N GLN A 432 -4.04 -6.09 -24.95
CA GLN A 432 -3.72 -5.38 -26.20
C GLN A 432 -3.39 -3.90 -25.98
N LEU A 433 -2.82 -3.55 -24.82
CA LEU A 433 -2.41 -2.20 -24.46
C LEU A 433 -0.97 -1.94 -24.93
N TRP A 434 -0.76 -2.02 -26.26
CA TRP A 434 0.55 -1.95 -26.89
C TRP A 434 1.30 -0.64 -26.61
N TRP A 435 0.60 0.49 -26.49
CA TRP A 435 1.23 1.78 -26.17
C TRP A 435 1.81 1.80 -24.76
N ALA A 436 1.04 1.38 -23.76
CA ALA A 436 1.52 1.24 -22.39
C ALA A 436 2.66 0.21 -22.30
N ARG A 437 2.57 -0.88 -23.07
CA ARG A 437 3.61 -1.90 -23.18
C ARG A 437 4.93 -1.31 -23.70
N CYS A 438 4.88 -0.52 -24.78
CA CYS A 438 6.05 0.14 -25.33
C CYS A 438 6.62 1.20 -24.37
N ALA A 439 5.77 1.97 -23.70
CA ALA A 439 6.19 2.96 -22.72
C ALA A 439 6.95 2.33 -21.54
N LEU A 440 6.44 1.23 -20.99
CA LEU A 440 7.11 0.47 -19.91
C LEU A 440 8.52 0.03 -20.32
N ASP A 441 8.69 -0.49 -21.54
CA ASP A 441 10.00 -0.92 -22.03
C ASP A 441 10.95 0.25 -22.28
N THR A 442 10.43 1.40 -22.70
CA THR A 442 11.24 2.60 -22.92
C THR A 442 11.79 3.12 -21.59
N GLU A 443 10.96 3.17 -20.54
CA GLU A 443 11.41 3.54 -19.19
C GLU A 443 12.39 2.51 -18.59
N HIS A 444 12.25 1.23 -18.94
CA HIS A 444 13.19 0.17 -18.55
C HIS A 444 14.55 0.24 -19.30
N THR A 445 14.71 1.14 -20.28
CA THR A 445 15.89 1.16 -21.16
C THR A 445 16.80 2.39 -20.99
N GLU A 446 17.71 2.31 -20.02
CA GLU A 446 19.11 2.15 -20.43
C GLU A 446 19.25 0.69 -20.87
N CYS A 447 19.03 0.41 -22.17
CA CYS A 447 18.88 -0.96 -22.68
C CYS A 447 20.10 -1.83 -22.35
N PRO A 448 19.97 -2.93 -21.56
CA PRO A 448 21.09 -3.80 -21.25
C PRO A 448 21.41 -4.79 -22.38
N VAL A 449 20.61 -4.81 -23.45
CA VAL A 449 20.66 -5.89 -24.44
C VAL A 449 21.22 -5.36 -25.75
N SER A 450 22.52 -5.60 -25.96
CA SER A 450 23.21 -5.49 -27.26
C SER A 450 22.69 -6.47 -28.33
N SER A 451 21.44 -6.95 -28.20
CA SER A 451 20.81 -7.93 -29.09
C SER A 451 19.28 -7.83 -29.16
N CYS A 452 18.67 -6.68 -28.84
CA CYS A 452 17.29 -6.42 -29.28
C CYS A 452 17.30 -5.89 -30.72
N ASN A 453 16.52 -6.50 -31.61
CA ASN A 453 16.32 -6.03 -32.98
C ASN A 453 15.20 -4.96 -33.09
N CYS A 454 14.89 -4.29 -31.98
CA CYS A 454 13.84 -3.29 -31.89
C CYS A 454 14.39 -1.90 -32.28
N HIS A 455 13.83 -1.32 -33.35
CA HIS A 455 14.22 -0.03 -33.93
C HIS A 455 13.77 1.22 -33.12
N CYS A 456 13.73 1.13 -31.79
CA CYS A 456 13.13 2.16 -30.94
C CYS A 456 13.90 3.50 -30.97
N SER A 457 15.22 3.47 -31.12
CA SER A 457 16.08 4.65 -31.10
C SER A 457 16.25 5.36 -32.44
N THR A 458 15.65 4.84 -33.52
CA THR A 458 15.75 5.41 -34.88
C THR A 458 14.57 6.29 -35.28
N LEU A 459 13.64 6.56 -34.36
CA LEU A 459 12.42 7.33 -34.65
C LEU A 459 12.43 8.78 -34.18
N ASP A 460 13.49 9.26 -33.52
CA ASP A 460 13.66 10.69 -33.29
C ASP A 460 14.10 11.37 -34.59
N PRO A 461 13.27 12.25 -35.21
CA PRO A 461 13.77 13.09 -36.28
C PRO A 461 14.82 14.04 -35.69
N PRO A 462 15.97 14.27 -36.35
CA PRO A 462 16.92 15.25 -35.88
C PRO A 462 16.24 16.61 -35.87
N ASP A 463 16.35 17.30 -34.72
CA ASP A 463 15.89 18.65 -34.50
C ASP A 463 16.15 19.53 -35.73
N ARG A 464 15.07 20.02 -36.34
CA ARG A 464 15.16 21.10 -37.32
C ARG A 464 15.21 22.41 -36.56
N LEU A 465 16.42 22.96 -36.45
CA LEU A 465 16.68 24.40 -36.27
C LEU A 465 15.98 25.23 -37.35
#